data_AF-A0A496ZYX6-F1
#
_entry.id   AF-A0A496ZYX6-F1
#
_cell.length_a   1.000
_cell.length_b   1.000
_cell.length_c   1.000
_cell.angle_alpha   90.00
_cell.angle_beta   90.00
_cell.angle_gamma   90.00
#
_symmetry.space_group_name_H-M   'P 1'
#
loop_
_entity.id
_entity.type
_entity.pdbx_description
1 polymer ?
#
loop_
_entity_poly.entity_id
_entity_poly.type
_entity_poly.pdbx_seq_one_letter_code
_entity_poly.pdbx_strand_id
1 'polypeptide(L)'
;MRDRSAKEKLVREATGSTSEQRQPIVLVATQVVEVSLDIDLDTIYTDPAPLEALVQRFGRINRRGKQADLAPVHVYRQPDDGQKIYDQALVTRTLAILDRENDRLLDESAISRWLDEIYSGEMAERWSDEYDHAASEFEAACVQTLRPFEADYGLEEMFYKAFDGLEVLPLSLYDDYEALKEEDPIRAGELLVPISWGRYHALANEGRVLPRARREPYVVRATYSSETGLSFEENEEDDDWI
;
A
#
# COMPACT_ATOMS: atom_id res chain seq x y z
N MET A 1 10.61 1.17 -8.85
CA MET A 1 9.82 0.02 -9.38
C MET A 1 10.66 -1.25 -9.66
N ARG A 2 11.88 -1.13 -10.21
CA ARG A 2 12.75 -2.28 -10.58
C ARG A 2 12.88 -3.37 -9.51
N ASP A 3 13.31 -3.00 -8.31
CA ASP A 3 13.64 -3.98 -7.27
C ASP A 3 12.40 -4.67 -6.70
N ARG A 4 11.25 -3.99 -6.71
CA ARG A 4 9.95 -4.58 -6.38
C ARG A 4 9.62 -5.73 -7.33
N SER A 5 9.73 -5.50 -8.64
CA SER A 5 9.44 -6.52 -9.65
C SER A 5 10.33 -7.76 -9.51
N ALA A 6 11.61 -7.58 -9.13
CA ALA A 6 12.51 -8.69 -8.86
C ALA A 6 12.07 -9.52 -7.63
N LYS A 7 11.74 -8.86 -6.52
CA LYS A 7 11.23 -9.53 -5.30
C LYS A 7 9.90 -10.25 -5.56
N GLU A 8 8.97 -9.61 -6.27
CA GLU A 8 7.68 -10.22 -6.64
C GLU A 8 7.85 -11.47 -7.51
N LYS A 9 8.79 -11.45 -8.46
CA LYS A 9 9.10 -12.60 -9.30
C LYS A 9 9.57 -13.79 -8.46
N LEU A 10 10.50 -13.57 -7.54
CA LEU A 10 11.03 -14.60 -6.64
C LEU A 10 9.92 -15.20 -5.77
N VAL A 11 9.08 -14.35 -5.17
CA VAL A 11 7.96 -14.80 -4.33
C VAL A 11 6.95 -15.61 -5.16
N ARG A 12 6.62 -15.17 -6.37
CA ARG A 12 5.71 -15.88 -7.27
C ARG A 12 6.28 -17.23 -7.71
N GLU A 13 7.58 -17.33 -7.98
CA GLU A 13 8.22 -18.61 -8.31
C GLU A 13 8.17 -19.57 -7.13
N ALA A 14 8.38 -19.10 -5.89
CA ALA A 14 8.34 -19.96 -4.71
C ALA A 14 6.92 -20.34 -4.24
N THR A 15 5.93 -19.46 -4.41
CA THR A 15 4.61 -19.58 -3.74
C THR A 15 3.42 -19.53 -4.70
N GLY A 16 3.64 -19.28 -5.98
CA GLY A 16 2.57 -18.97 -6.94
C GLY A 16 1.52 -20.07 -7.11
N SER A 17 0.32 -19.64 -7.51
CA SER A 17 -0.83 -20.53 -7.75
C SER A 17 -0.75 -21.30 -9.07
N THR A 18 0.36 -21.20 -9.80
CA THR A 18 0.72 -22.14 -10.89
C THR A 18 2.16 -22.65 -10.81
N SER A 19 2.91 -22.30 -9.76
CA SER A 19 4.31 -22.68 -9.67
C SER A 19 4.50 -24.18 -9.47
N GLU A 20 5.39 -24.76 -10.28
CA GLU A 20 5.92 -26.13 -10.16
C GLU A 20 7.18 -26.18 -9.27
N GLN A 21 7.76 -25.03 -8.95
CA GLN A 21 9.02 -24.90 -8.19
C GLN A 21 8.76 -24.49 -6.74
N ARG A 22 7.65 -24.96 -6.15
CA ARG A 22 7.30 -24.61 -4.78
C ARG A 22 8.37 -25.05 -3.78
N GLN A 23 8.67 -24.16 -2.84
CA GLN A 23 9.70 -24.37 -1.82
C GLN A 23 9.13 -23.99 -0.44
N PRO A 24 9.58 -24.62 0.65
CA PRO A 24 9.26 -24.14 1.99
C PRO A 24 9.79 -22.70 2.17
N ILE A 25 8.90 -21.77 2.51
CA ILE A 25 9.23 -20.36 2.66
C ILE A 25 8.40 -19.72 3.76
N VAL A 26 9.01 -18.79 4.49
CA VAL A 26 8.31 -17.84 5.35
C VAL A 26 8.33 -16.49 4.65
N LEU A 27 7.15 -16.01 4.25
CA LEU A 27 7.00 -14.70 3.62
C LEU A 27 6.55 -13.70 4.68
N VAL A 28 7.42 -12.74 5.00
CA VAL A 28 7.06 -11.57 5.80
C VAL A 28 6.81 -10.41 4.84
N ALA A 29 5.61 -9.84 4.88
CA ALA A 29 5.22 -8.78 3.98
C ALA A 29 4.22 -7.83 4.66
N THR A 30 4.17 -6.59 4.18
CA THR A 30 3.15 -5.62 4.55
C THR A 30 1.86 -5.87 3.77
N GLN A 31 0.94 -4.90 3.77
CA GLN A 31 -0.33 -4.92 3.03
C GLN A 31 -0.20 -5.16 1.52
N VAL A 32 1.01 -5.11 0.97
CA VAL A 32 1.30 -5.43 -0.45
C VAL A 32 0.79 -6.80 -0.88
N VAL A 33 0.59 -7.75 0.03
CA VAL A 33 0.04 -9.08 -0.30
C VAL A 33 -1.47 -9.08 -0.57
N GLU A 34 -2.17 -8.02 -0.18
CA GLU A 34 -3.62 -7.89 -0.38
C GLU A 34 -3.95 -7.75 -1.87
N VAL A 35 -3.09 -7.07 -2.64
CA VAL A 35 -3.34 -6.73 -4.03
C VAL A 35 -2.29 -7.31 -4.97
N SER A 36 -2.74 -7.81 -6.12
CA SER A 36 -1.91 -8.10 -7.30
C SER A 36 -0.82 -9.17 -7.20
N LEU A 37 -0.54 -9.74 -6.03
CA LEU A 37 0.45 -10.80 -5.88
C LEU A 37 -0.18 -12.20 -5.97
N ASP A 38 0.24 -12.99 -6.97
CA ASP A 38 -0.18 -14.39 -7.09
C ASP A 38 0.61 -15.27 -6.11
N ILE A 39 0.10 -15.39 -4.88
CA ILE A 39 0.59 -16.28 -3.83
C ILE A 39 -0.51 -17.23 -3.36
N ASP A 40 -0.10 -18.42 -2.92
CA ASP A 40 -0.97 -19.44 -2.36
C ASP A 40 -0.21 -20.21 -1.26
N LEU A 41 -0.40 -19.80 -0.02
CA LEU A 41 0.32 -20.27 1.18
C LEU A 41 -0.53 -21.23 2.01
N ASP A 42 0.11 -21.92 2.96
CA ASP A 42 -0.55 -22.92 3.80
C ASP A 42 -1.23 -22.35 5.05
N THR A 43 -0.77 -21.19 5.54
CA THR A 43 -1.32 -20.48 6.72
C THR A 43 -0.85 -19.03 6.72
N ILE A 44 -1.46 -18.19 7.56
CA ILE A 44 -1.10 -16.79 7.77
C ILE A 44 -1.13 -16.41 9.24
N TYR A 45 -0.21 -15.53 9.62
CA TYR A 45 -0.23 -14.78 10.86
C TYR A 45 -0.32 -13.30 10.49
N THR A 46 -1.36 -12.61 10.96
CA THR A 46 -1.64 -11.24 10.53
C THR A 46 -2.02 -10.35 11.70
N ASP A 47 -1.58 -9.11 11.64
CA ASP A 47 -2.07 -8.04 12.50
C ASP A 47 -3.57 -7.80 12.28
N PRO A 48 -4.28 -7.24 13.27
CA PRO A 48 -5.64 -6.77 13.12
C PRO A 48 -5.78 -5.81 11.94
N ALA A 49 -6.84 -5.97 11.15
CA ALA A 49 -7.20 -5.08 10.06
C ALA A 49 -8.72 -5.11 9.86
N PRO A 50 -9.31 -4.15 9.11
CA PRO A 50 -10.70 -4.26 8.67
C PRO A 50 -10.96 -5.59 7.97
N LEU A 51 -12.19 -6.09 8.09
CA LEU A 51 -12.56 -7.43 7.63
C LEU A 51 -12.23 -7.66 6.15
N GLU A 52 -12.39 -6.67 5.29
CA GLU A 52 -12.09 -6.76 3.86
C GLU A 52 -10.61 -7.00 3.61
N ALA A 53 -9.74 -6.25 4.29
CA ALA A 53 -8.29 -6.43 4.19
C ALA A 53 -7.91 -7.84 4.64
N LEU A 54 -8.47 -8.31 5.76
CA LEU A 54 -8.26 -9.68 6.24
C LEU A 54 -8.75 -10.72 5.24
N VAL A 55 -9.94 -10.55 4.66
CA VAL A 55 -10.49 -11.47 3.64
C VAL A 55 -9.61 -11.51 2.39
N GLN A 56 -9.08 -10.37 1.93
CA GLN A 56 -8.12 -10.34 0.84
C GLN A 56 -6.83 -11.10 1.18
N ARG A 57 -6.34 -10.99 2.43
CA ARG A 57 -5.20 -11.78 2.92
C ARG A 57 -5.55 -13.27 3.01
N PHE A 58 -6.73 -13.64 3.50
CA PHE A 58 -7.18 -15.04 3.60
C PHE A 58 -7.35 -15.68 2.23
N GLY A 59 -7.74 -14.92 1.21
CA GLY A 59 -7.77 -15.37 -0.19
C GLY A 59 -6.40 -15.77 -0.76
N ARG A 60 -5.30 -15.54 -0.02
CA ARG A 60 -3.95 -16.01 -0.34
C ARG A 60 -3.61 -17.34 0.32
N ILE A 61 -4.50 -17.90 1.13
CA ILE A 61 -4.29 -19.12 1.91
C ILE A 61 -5.13 -20.24 1.34
N ASN A 62 -4.48 -21.38 1.05
CA ASN A 62 -5.08 -22.54 0.40
C ASN A 62 -6.00 -22.15 -0.77
N ARG A 63 -5.54 -21.19 -1.59
CA ARG A 63 -6.31 -20.56 -2.66
C ARG A 63 -6.76 -21.56 -3.72
N ARG A 64 -6.01 -22.64 -3.88
CA ARG A 64 -6.35 -23.73 -4.82
C ARG A 64 -7.19 -24.85 -4.19
N GLY A 65 -7.44 -24.82 -2.88
CA GLY A 65 -8.12 -25.90 -2.17
C GLY A 65 -7.37 -27.25 -2.27
N LYS A 66 -6.03 -27.22 -2.33
CA LYS A 66 -5.21 -28.43 -2.48
C LYS A 66 -4.95 -29.14 -1.15
N GLN A 67 -5.11 -28.44 -0.03
CA GLN A 67 -5.01 -29.06 1.28
C GLN A 67 -6.23 -29.95 1.53
N ALA A 68 -6.01 -31.11 2.14
CA ALA A 68 -7.08 -32.05 2.47
C ALA A 68 -8.00 -31.49 3.58
N ASP A 69 -7.40 -30.76 4.52
CA ASP A 69 -8.07 -30.08 5.60
C ASP A 69 -8.14 -28.57 5.33
N LEU A 70 -8.93 -27.87 6.15
CA LEU A 70 -9.04 -26.43 6.10
C LEU A 70 -7.76 -25.77 6.60
N ALA A 71 -7.39 -24.66 5.97
CA ALA A 71 -6.21 -23.90 6.34
C ALA A 71 -6.50 -22.99 7.54
N PRO A 72 -5.71 -23.09 8.63
CA PRO A 72 -5.86 -22.16 9.75
C PRO A 72 -5.35 -20.77 9.37
N VAL A 73 -6.08 -19.74 9.80
CA VAL A 73 -5.66 -18.34 9.73
C VAL A 73 -5.56 -17.78 11.15
N HIS A 74 -4.49 -17.05 11.43
CA HIS A 74 -4.21 -16.52 12.76
C HIS A 74 -4.20 -14.99 12.73
N VAL A 75 -5.20 -14.38 13.38
CA VAL A 75 -5.30 -12.93 13.55
C VAL A 75 -4.87 -12.57 14.96
N TYR A 76 -3.88 -11.69 15.11
CA TYR A 76 -3.52 -11.14 16.41
C TYR A 76 -4.65 -10.26 16.95
N ARG A 77 -4.64 -9.97 18.25
CA ARG A 77 -5.63 -9.06 18.88
C ARG A 77 -5.12 -7.64 19.07
N GLN A 78 -3.83 -7.45 18.90
CA GLN A 78 -3.13 -6.20 19.16
C GLN A 78 -2.07 -5.98 18.07
N PRO A 79 -1.77 -4.72 17.72
CA PRO A 79 -2.47 -3.50 18.19
C PRO A 79 -3.87 -3.36 17.57
N ASP A 80 -4.86 -2.91 18.35
CA ASP A 80 -6.26 -2.74 17.92
C ASP A 80 -6.60 -1.29 17.51
N ASP A 81 -5.64 -0.38 17.60
CA ASP A 81 -5.77 1.05 17.28
C ASP A 81 -5.73 1.35 15.76
N GLY A 82 -5.68 0.31 14.94
CA GLY A 82 -5.53 0.42 13.48
C GLY A 82 -4.19 1.00 13.04
N GLN A 83 -3.25 1.20 13.96
CA GLN A 83 -1.88 1.70 13.73
C GLN A 83 -1.81 3.00 12.91
N LYS A 84 -2.87 3.81 12.94
CA LYS A 84 -3.07 5.00 12.07
C LYS A 84 -3.13 4.69 10.56
N ILE A 85 -3.23 3.41 10.20
CA ILE A 85 -3.35 2.96 8.81
C ILE A 85 -4.83 2.66 8.49
N TYR A 86 -5.57 2.16 9.48
CA TYR A 86 -6.99 1.83 9.37
C TYR A 86 -7.83 2.59 10.39
N ASP A 87 -9.12 2.76 10.10
CA ASP A 87 -10.06 3.29 11.10
C ASP A 87 -10.18 2.29 12.26
N GLN A 88 -9.82 2.76 13.46
CA GLN A 88 -9.84 1.98 14.70
C GLN A 88 -11.22 1.34 14.96
N ALA A 89 -12.31 2.02 14.63
CA ALA A 89 -13.66 1.50 14.85
C ALA A 89 -13.95 0.29 13.95
N LEU A 90 -13.45 0.28 12.72
CA LEU A 90 -13.57 -0.88 11.82
C LEU A 90 -12.76 -2.06 12.34
N VAL A 91 -11.53 -1.82 12.78
CA VAL A 91 -10.66 -2.86 13.36
C VAL A 91 -11.30 -3.46 14.61
N THR A 92 -11.79 -2.62 15.52
CA THR A 92 -12.44 -3.04 16.76
C THR A 92 -13.70 -3.88 16.49
N ARG A 93 -14.58 -3.42 15.58
CA ARG A 93 -15.77 -4.20 15.18
C ARG A 93 -15.39 -5.53 14.53
N THR A 94 -14.36 -5.53 13.69
CA THR A 94 -13.84 -6.75 13.05
C THR A 94 -13.34 -7.75 14.09
N LEU A 95 -12.52 -7.32 15.04
CA LEU A 95 -12.03 -8.19 16.12
C LEU A 95 -13.16 -8.77 16.97
N ALA A 96 -14.19 -7.98 17.28
CA ALA A 96 -15.36 -8.45 18.02
C ALA A 96 -16.12 -9.58 17.30
N ILE A 97 -16.26 -9.48 15.97
CA ILE A 97 -16.86 -10.53 15.15
C ILE A 97 -15.96 -11.77 15.11
N LEU A 98 -14.65 -11.59 14.89
CA LEU A 98 -13.71 -12.71 14.81
C LEU A 98 -13.57 -13.47 16.14
N ASP A 99 -13.61 -12.78 17.29
CA ASP A 99 -13.62 -13.43 18.60
C ASP A 99 -14.90 -14.27 18.81
N ARG A 100 -16.06 -13.78 18.34
CA ARG A 100 -17.34 -14.52 18.39
C ARG A 100 -17.33 -15.77 17.50
N GLU A 101 -16.61 -15.70 16.39
CA GLU A 101 -16.57 -16.75 15.35
C GLU A 101 -15.27 -17.57 15.40
N ASN A 102 -14.48 -17.46 16.48
CA ASN A 102 -13.23 -18.17 16.64
C ASN A 102 -13.42 -19.70 16.56
N ASP A 103 -12.45 -20.38 15.93
CA ASP A 103 -12.47 -21.84 15.65
C ASP A 103 -13.67 -22.33 14.81
N ARG A 104 -14.36 -21.43 14.10
CA ARG A 104 -15.42 -21.78 13.15
C ARG A 104 -14.94 -21.70 11.71
N LEU A 105 -15.68 -22.39 10.84
CA LEU A 105 -15.46 -22.36 9.41
C LEU A 105 -15.75 -20.97 8.87
N LEU A 106 -14.77 -20.41 8.18
CA LEU A 106 -14.96 -19.19 7.40
C LEU A 106 -15.64 -19.56 6.09
N ASP A 107 -16.92 -19.19 5.98
CA ASP A 107 -17.70 -19.32 4.75
C ASP A 107 -17.95 -17.93 4.14
N GLU A 108 -18.00 -17.84 2.82
CA GLU A 108 -18.20 -16.59 2.08
C GLU A 108 -19.55 -15.93 2.45
N SER A 109 -20.58 -16.74 2.69
CA SER A 109 -21.88 -16.24 3.15
C SER A 109 -21.84 -15.61 4.54
N ALA A 110 -20.89 -16.02 5.39
CA ALA A 110 -20.68 -15.41 6.70
C ALA A 110 -20.00 -14.04 6.57
N ILE A 111 -19.04 -13.91 5.65
CA ILE A 111 -18.32 -12.66 5.39
C ILE A 111 -19.29 -11.53 5.01
N SER A 112 -20.22 -11.76 4.08
CA SER A 112 -21.19 -10.72 3.69
C SER A 112 -22.02 -10.23 4.88
N ARG A 113 -22.51 -11.15 5.72
CA ARG A 113 -23.28 -10.78 6.92
C ARG A 113 -22.45 -10.00 7.94
N TRP A 114 -21.17 -10.35 8.07
CA TRP A 114 -20.26 -9.63 8.98
C TRP A 114 -19.95 -8.23 8.47
N LEU A 115 -19.78 -8.05 7.15
CA LEU A 115 -19.62 -6.74 6.54
C LEU A 115 -20.87 -5.87 6.77
N ASP A 116 -22.06 -6.41 6.53
CA ASP A 116 -23.32 -5.71 6.81
C ASP A 116 -23.40 -5.27 8.28
N GLU A 117 -22.97 -6.13 9.22
CA GLU A 117 -22.91 -5.80 10.65
C GLU A 117 -21.92 -4.68 10.95
N ILE A 118 -20.69 -4.74 10.40
CA ILE A 118 -19.63 -3.74 10.61
C ILE A 118 -20.07 -2.35 10.14
N TYR A 119 -20.68 -2.27 8.96
CA TYR A 119 -21.07 -0.99 8.34
C TYR A 119 -22.45 -0.50 8.77
N SER A 120 -23.19 -1.24 9.59
CA SER A 120 -24.50 -0.80 10.06
C SER A 120 -24.44 0.29 11.13
N GLY A 121 -25.56 1.03 11.26
CA GLY A 121 -25.79 2.04 12.28
C GLY A 121 -24.96 3.30 12.08
N GLU A 122 -24.32 3.78 13.15
CA GLU A 122 -23.52 5.01 13.15
C GLU A 122 -22.41 5.03 12.08
N MET A 123 -21.87 3.86 11.72
CA MET A 123 -20.83 3.78 10.68
C MET A 123 -21.39 4.14 9.30
N ALA A 124 -22.58 3.64 8.94
CA ALA A 124 -23.24 3.96 7.68
C ALA A 124 -23.56 5.46 7.60
N GLU A 125 -24.08 6.04 8.69
CA GLU A 125 -24.40 7.47 8.74
C GLU A 125 -23.14 8.31 8.53
N ARG A 126 -22.08 8.02 9.29
CA ARG A 126 -20.79 8.72 9.16
C ARG A 126 -20.21 8.60 7.75
N TRP A 127 -20.22 7.41 7.17
CA TRP A 127 -19.70 7.18 5.82
C TRP A 127 -20.53 7.89 4.75
N SER A 128 -21.86 7.93 4.90
CA SER A 128 -22.74 8.67 3.98
C SER A 128 -22.44 10.17 4.03
N ASP A 129 -22.31 10.74 5.23
CA ASP A 129 -22.00 12.15 5.41
C ASP A 129 -20.61 12.51 4.84
N GLU A 130 -19.59 11.67 5.12
CA GLU A 130 -18.24 11.84 4.57
C GLU A 130 -18.24 11.77 3.03
N TYR A 131 -18.98 10.81 2.45
CA TYR A 131 -19.13 10.67 1.01
C TYR A 131 -19.83 11.87 0.38
N ASP A 132 -20.98 12.29 0.91
CA ASP A 132 -21.76 13.41 0.36
C ASP A 132 -20.95 14.72 0.40
N HIS A 133 -20.19 14.93 1.47
CA HIS A 133 -19.29 16.08 1.60
C HIS A 133 -18.18 16.04 0.54
N ALA A 134 -17.43 14.93 0.45
CA ALA A 134 -16.33 14.79 -0.49
C ALA A 134 -16.80 14.85 -1.95
N ALA A 135 -17.96 14.25 -2.26
CA ALA A 135 -18.55 14.29 -3.59
C ALA A 135 -18.94 15.73 -3.99
N SER A 136 -19.58 16.47 -3.08
CA SER A 136 -19.97 17.86 -3.31
C SER A 136 -18.76 18.77 -3.51
N GLU A 137 -17.72 18.60 -2.69
CA GLU A 137 -16.47 19.35 -2.81
C GLU A 137 -15.77 19.05 -4.13
N PHE A 138 -15.64 17.77 -4.49
CA PHE A 138 -15.02 17.36 -5.75
C PHE A 138 -15.78 17.86 -6.97
N GLU A 139 -17.12 17.81 -6.95
CA GLU A 139 -17.93 18.34 -8.04
C GLU A 139 -17.71 19.85 -8.22
N ALA A 140 -17.76 20.61 -7.13
CA ALA A 140 -17.60 22.06 -7.17
C ALA A 140 -16.17 22.47 -7.55
N ALA A 141 -15.16 21.83 -6.97
CA ALA A 141 -13.77 22.22 -7.11
C ALA A 141 -13.13 21.67 -8.38
N CYS A 142 -13.46 20.44 -8.81
CA CYS A 142 -12.87 19.78 -9.97
C CYS A 142 -13.81 19.80 -11.17
N VAL A 143 -15.01 19.22 -11.06
CA VAL A 143 -15.86 18.99 -12.23
C VAL A 143 -16.33 20.30 -12.87
N GLN A 144 -16.74 21.27 -12.06
CA GLN A 144 -17.29 22.54 -12.56
C GLN A 144 -16.21 23.53 -13.06
N THR A 145 -14.98 23.40 -12.56
CA THR A 145 -13.85 24.28 -12.89
C THR A 145 -13.03 23.77 -14.08
N LEU A 146 -13.13 22.49 -14.43
CA LEU A 146 -12.38 21.91 -15.55
C LEU A 146 -12.66 22.67 -16.86
N ARG A 147 -11.59 23.21 -17.44
CA ARG A 147 -11.59 23.89 -18.75
C ARG A 147 -10.64 23.15 -19.69
N PRO A 148 -11.08 22.80 -20.92
CA PRO A 148 -10.20 22.16 -21.89
C PRO A 148 -8.96 23.01 -22.16
N PHE A 149 -7.79 22.37 -22.15
CA PHE A 149 -6.48 22.98 -22.45
C PHE A 149 -5.97 24.05 -21.46
N GLU A 150 -6.60 24.19 -20.30
CA GLU A 150 -6.16 25.11 -19.24
C GLU A 150 -5.75 24.28 -18.01
N ALA A 151 -4.45 24.21 -17.75
CA ALA A 151 -3.93 23.50 -16.59
C ALA A 151 -4.08 24.39 -15.35
N ASP A 152 -4.89 23.96 -14.40
CA ASP A 152 -5.02 24.58 -13.10
C ASP A 152 -4.07 23.87 -12.11
N TYR A 153 -3.04 24.59 -11.66
CA TYR A 153 -2.05 24.06 -10.72
C TYR A 153 -2.63 23.86 -9.30
N GLY A 154 -3.69 24.57 -8.94
CA GLY A 154 -4.41 24.33 -7.68
C GLY A 154 -5.11 22.97 -7.69
N LEU A 155 -5.67 22.59 -8.84
CA LEU A 155 -6.25 21.26 -9.04
C LEU A 155 -5.21 20.14 -8.98
N GLU A 156 -4.01 20.37 -9.52
CA GLU A 156 -2.89 19.42 -9.42
C GLU A 156 -2.47 19.19 -7.97
N GLU A 157 -2.39 20.25 -7.16
CA GLU A 157 -2.06 20.14 -5.74
C GLU A 157 -3.16 19.42 -4.94
N MET A 158 -4.43 19.76 -5.20
CA MET A 158 -5.58 19.06 -4.62
C MET A 158 -5.60 17.57 -4.98
N PHE A 159 -5.24 17.23 -6.22
CA PHE A 159 -5.13 15.86 -6.68
C PHE A 159 -4.06 15.09 -5.87
N TYR A 160 -2.83 15.58 -5.78
CA TYR A 160 -1.79 14.88 -5.03
C TYR A 160 -2.08 14.78 -3.53
N LYS A 161 -2.74 15.78 -2.95
CA LYS A 161 -3.23 15.72 -1.55
C LYS A 161 -4.29 14.64 -1.37
N ALA A 162 -5.22 14.49 -2.32
CA ALA A 162 -6.29 13.50 -2.25
C ALA A 162 -5.78 12.06 -2.43
N PHE A 163 -4.79 11.85 -3.30
CA PHE A 163 -4.25 10.52 -3.60
C PHE A 163 -3.00 10.13 -2.79
N ASP A 164 -2.50 11.04 -1.95
CA ASP A 164 -1.33 10.90 -1.07
C ASP A 164 -0.13 10.14 -1.68
N GLY A 165 0.18 10.43 -2.94
CA GLY A 165 1.21 9.73 -3.69
C GLY A 165 1.90 10.63 -4.71
N LEU A 166 3.22 10.75 -4.57
CA LEU A 166 4.09 11.48 -5.49
C LEU A 166 5.29 10.62 -5.87
N GLU A 167 5.58 10.52 -7.17
CA GLU A 167 6.79 9.85 -7.64
C GLU A 167 8.00 10.79 -7.58
N VAL A 168 9.04 10.35 -6.89
CA VAL A 168 10.31 11.06 -6.75
C VAL A 168 11.48 10.20 -7.23
N LEU A 169 12.55 10.87 -7.67
CA LEU A 169 13.80 10.25 -8.06
C LEU A 169 14.82 10.45 -6.94
N PRO A 170 15.36 9.37 -6.33
CA PRO A 170 16.47 9.50 -5.40
C PRO A 170 17.71 10.02 -6.14
N LEU A 171 18.45 10.97 -5.54
CA LEU A 171 19.64 11.55 -6.18
C LEU A 171 20.67 10.50 -6.59
N SER A 172 20.79 9.40 -5.82
CA SER A 172 21.71 8.30 -6.14
C SER A 172 21.37 7.54 -7.43
N LEU A 173 20.13 7.65 -7.93
CA LEU A 173 19.67 7.03 -9.18
C LEU A 173 19.62 8.04 -10.35
N TYR A 174 20.07 9.28 -10.13
CA TYR A 174 19.93 10.36 -11.11
C TYR A 174 20.72 10.08 -12.40
N ASP A 175 21.98 9.65 -12.27
CA ASP A 175 22.83 9.38 -13.44
C ASP A 175 22.30 8.21 -14.28
N ASP A 176 21.81 7.15 -13.61
CA ASP A 176 21.16 6.01 -14.26
C ASP A 176 19.88 6.42 -14.99
N TYR A 177 19.09 7.32 -14.37
CA TYR A 177 17.87 7.86 -14.96
C TYR A 177 18.16 8.68 -16.21
N GLU A 178 19.14 9.60 -16.15
CA GLU A 178 19.50 10.43 -17.31
C GLU A 178 20.07 9.59 -18.46
N ALA A 179 20.86 8.55 -18.15
CA ALA A 179 21.35 7.62 -19.16
C ALA A 179 20.20 6.86 -19.85
N LEU A 180 19.22 6.38 -19.08
CA LEU A 180 18.07 5.64 -19.62
C LEU A 180 17.05 6.54 -20.31
N LYS A 181 16.92 7.80 -19.90
CA LYS A 181 15.91 8.72 -20.42
C LYS A 181 16.02 8.97 -21.92
N GLU A 182 17.22 8.98 -22.49
CA GLU A 182 17.41 9.15 -23.93
C GLU A 182 17.16 7.85 -24.72
N GLU A 183 17.52 6.70 -24.15
CA GLU A 183 17.44 5.40 -24.83
C GLU A 183 16.06 4.72 -24.68
N ASP A 184 15.51 4.75 -23.47
CA ASP A 184 14.25 4.10 -23.08
C ASP A 184 13.56 4.87 -21.93
N PRO A 185 12.74 5.89 -22.27
CA PRO A 185 12.03 6.69 -21.27
C PRO A 185 11.11 5.88 -20.35
N ILE A 186 10.61 4.73 -20.80
CA ILE A 186 9.70 3.89 -20.00
C ILE A 186 10.50 3.25 -18.86
N ARG A 187 11.69 2.71 -19.15
CA ARG A 187 12.57 2.11 -18.14
C ARG A 187 13.15 3.14 -17.18
N ALA A 188 13.39 4.37 -17.64
CA ALA A 188 13.79 5.46 -16.74
C ALA A 188 12.74 5.68 -15.63
N GLY A 189 11.44 5.61 -15.96
CA GLY A 189 10.35 5.69 -14.99
C GLY A 189 10.40 4.60 -13.91
N GLU A 190 11.00 3.43 -14.17
CA GLU A 190 11.11 2.35 -13.18
C GLU A 190 12.06 2.68 -12.00
N LEU A 191 12.86 3.73 -12.13
CA LEU A 191 13.75 4.22 -11.06
C LEU A 191 13.04 5.17 -10.09
N LEU A 192 11.84 5.64 -10.45
CA LEU A 192 11.04 6.47 -9.56
C LEU A 192 10.52 5.65 -8.37
N VAL A 193 10.42 6.34 -7.24
CA VAL A 193 9.98 5.80 -5.96
C VAL A 193 8.78 6.62 -5.47
N PRO A 194 7.65 5.98 -5.17
CA PRO A 194 6.49 6.69 -4.62
C PRO A 194 6.74 7.07 -3.15
N ILE A 195 6.40 8.30 -2.80
CA ILE A 195 6.37 8.80 -1.42
C ILE A 195 5.06 9.55 -1.16
N SER A 196 4.65 9.64 0.10
CA SER A 196 3.46 10.43 0.47
C SER A 196 3.69 11.92 0.27
N TRP A 197 2.61 12.66 0.02
CA TRP A 197 2.66 14.10 -0.23
C TRP A 197 3.23 14.85 0.97
N GLY A 198 2.83 14.44 2.18
CA GLY A 198 3.37 14.99 3.43
C GLY A 198 4.89 14.79 3.55
N ARG A 199 5.41 13.63 3.11
CA ARG A 199 6.84 13.33 3.19
C ARG A 199 7.66 14.08 2.15
N TYR A 200 7.09 14.32 0.97
CA TYR A 200 7.69 15.24 0.00
C TYR A 200 7.83 16.65 0.59
N HIS A 201 6.78 17.17 1.24
CA HIS A 201 6.86 18.49 1.88
C HIS A 201 7.85 18.55 3.05
N ALA A 202 7.97 17.48 3.84
CA ALA A 202 9.00 17.40 4.88
C ALA A 202 10.41 17.55 4.27
N LEU A 203 10.71 16.78 3.21
CA LEU A 203 11.97 16.89 2.47
C LEU A 203 12.18 18.27 1.84
N ALA A 204 11.12 18.87 1.30
CA ALA A 204 11.19 20.21 0.70
C ALA A 204 11.52 21.28 1.74
N ASN A 205 10.91 21.20 2.93
CA ASN A 205 11.17 22.09 4.04
C ASN A 205 12.59 21.92 4.62
N GLU A 206 13.14 20.71 4.55
CA GLU A 206 14.54 20.41 4.89
C GLU A 206 15.54 20.85 3.79
N GLY A 207 15.06 21.40 2.66
CA GLY A 207 15.92 21.79 1.53
C GLY A 207 16.53 20.61 0.77
N ARG A 208 15.96 19.41 0.92
CA ARG A 208 16.44 18.16 0.31
C ARG A 208 15.84 17.88 -1.06
N VAL A 209 14.96 18.76 -1.57
CA VAL A 209 14.39 18.67 -2.91
C VAL A 209 15.18 19.57 -3.85
N LEU A 210 15.67 19.02 -4.96
CA LEU A 210 16.42 19.81 -5.94
C LEU A 210 15.47 20.64 -6.83
N PRO A 211 15.92 21.81 -7.32
CA PRO A 211 15.18 22.55 -8.35
C PRO A 211 14.99 21.68 -9.59
N ARG A 212 13.79 21.69 -10.17
CA ARG A 212 13.46 20.90 -11.37
C ARG A 212 13.14 21.80 -12.56
N ALA A 213 13.48 21.32 -13.76
CA ALA A 213 12.93 21.86 -15.00
C ALA A 213 11.51 21.32 -15.24
N ARG A 214 10.76 21.98 -16.12
CA ARG A 214 9.40 21.58 -16.47
C ARG A 214 9.43 20.19 -17.12
N ARG A 215 8.61 19.25 -16.60
CA ARG A 215 8.52 17.82 -17.01
C ARG A 215 9.64 16.90 -16.54
N GLU A 216 10.51 17.36 -15.64
CA GLU A 216 11.45 16.49 -14.93
C GLU A 216 10.82 15.91 -13.65
N PRO A 217 11.25 14.71 -13.22
CA PRO A 217 10.81 14.13 -11.95
C PRO A 217 11.31 14.97 -10.77
N TYR A 218 10.63 14.82 -9.63
CA TYR A 218 11.05 15.45 -8.39
C TYR A 218 12.28 14.74 -7.83
N VAL A 219 13.45 15.38 -7.86
CA VAL A 219 14.69 14.77 -7.37
C VAL A 219 14.89 15.09 -5.88
N VAL A 220 15.12 14.05 -5.08
CA VAL A 220 15.26 14.17 -3.62
C VAL A 220 16.60 13.64 -3.12
N ARG A 221 17.20 14.33 -2.15
CA ARG A 221 18.39 13.91 -1.41
C ARG A 221 17.99 13.00 -0.25
N ALA A 222 17.77 11.73 -0.57
CA ALA A 222 17.45 10.69 0.39
C ALA A 222 18.29 9.44 0.11
N THR A 223 18.63 8.71 1.17
CA THR A 223 19.40 7.47 1.05
C THR A 223 18.50 6.42 0.39
N TYR A 224 19.02 5.67 -0.57
CA TYR A 224 18.28 4.62 -1.25
C TYR A 224 19.08 3.33 -1.29
N SER A 225 18.43 2.21 -0.98
CA SER A 225 18.95 0.87 -1.24
C SER A 225 17.91 0.00 -1.93
N SER A 226 18.35 -1.01 -2.67
CA SER A 226 17.45 -2.00 -3.28
C SER A 226 16.78 -2.92 -2.24
N GLU A 227 17.34 -3.01 -1.03
CA GLU A 227 16.81 -3.83 0.05
C GLU A 227 15.72 -3.12 0.83
N THR A 228 16.01 -1.91 1.33
CA THR A 228 15.15 -1.13 2.24
C THR A 228 14.36 -0.01 1.55
N GLY A 229 14.68 0.32 0.30
CA GLY A 229 14.04 1.41 -0.43
C GLY A 229 14.58 2.78 -0.03
N LEU A 230 13.72 3.80 -0.09
CA LEU A 230 14.09 5.16 0.31
C LEU A 230 14.09 5.28 1.84
N SER A 231 15.22 5.63 2.41
CA SER A 231 15.36 6.04 3.81
C SER A 231 15.45 7.56 3.90
N PHE A 232 14.82 8.09 4.95
CA PHE A 232 14.64 9.52 5.16
C PHE A 232 15.36 10.01 6.41
N GLU A 233 15.83 9.09 7.24
CA GLU A 233 16.74 9.37 8.35
C GLU A 233 18.10 9.76 7.75
N GLU A 234 18.69 10.83 8.29
CA GLU A 234 20.11 11.08 8.07
C GLU A 234 20.83 9.89 8.72
N ASN A 235 21.59 9.12 7.95
CA ASN A 235 22.55 8.22 8.57
C ASN A 235 23.50 9.12 9.36
N GLU A 236 23.38 9.14 10.69
CA GLU A 236 24.57 9.25 11.52
C GLU A 236 25.47 8.10 11.07
N GLU A 237 26.52 8.43 10.32
CA GLU A 237 27.52 7.45 9.90
C GLU A 237 28.03 6.69 11.13
N ASP A 238 28.13 5.37 10.96
CA ASP A 238 28.91 4.41 11.73
C ASP A 238 29.98 5.03 12.65
N ASP A 239 29.73 5.07 13.96
CA ASP A 239 30.80 5.00 14.98
C ASP A 239 30.19 4.58 16.32
N ASP A 240 30.10 3.27 16.56
CA ASP A 240 30.24 2.67 17.90
C ASP A 240 30.12 1.13 17.82
N TRP A 241 31.16 0.51 17.23
CA TRP A 241 31.61 -0.81 17.66
C TRP A 241 33.09 -0.70 18.03
N ILE A 242 33.35 -0.31 19.28
CA ILE A 242 34.57 -0.67 20.02
C ILE A 242 34.15 -1.46 21.25
#